data_AF-A0A948SVY7-F1
#
_entry.id   AF-A0A948SVY7-F1
#
_cell.length_a   1.000
_cell.length_b   1.000
_cell.length_c   1.000
_cell.angle_alpha   90.00
_cell.angle_beta   90.00
_cell.angle_gamma   90.00
#
_symmetry.space_group_name_H-M   'P 1'
#
loop_
_entity.id
_entity.type
_entity.pdbx_description
1 polymer ?
#
loop_
_entity_poly.entity_id
_entity_poly.type
_entity_poly.pdbx_seq_one_letter_code
_entity_poly.pdbx_strand_id
1 'polypeptide(L)'
;HKVYPWIAKTRHSTPGVGLISPPPHHDIYSIEDLKQLIHDLKNSNPAARVHVKLVAEVGVGTVAAGVSKAKADVVLISGHDGGTGASPLTSLKHAGAPWELGLAEAQQTLMLNGLRDRIVVQADGQMKTGRDVVIAALLGAEEFGFATAPLVVSGCIMMRVCHLDTCPVGVATQNPELRKRFTGKPEFVVNFFEYIAEEVREYLAALGFRSIEEAVGHVEVIDAVEAIDHWKASGLDIAPLLAVPQNPYSQTLHHSVGQNHELEAALDNQLIAECQPAIMDGKSVEVKVRINNVHRTVGTMLGSEVTKKWGGAGLPDGTIKIHFTGSAGQSFGAFVPKGIEMRLEGDANDYVGKGLSGGRLIVHPDTKSKFVAEENVIAGNVIAYGATGGEIFLRGVVGERFCVRNSG
;
A
#
# COMPACT_ATOMS: atom_id res chain seq x y z
N HIS A 1 18.36 10.25 -15.81
CA HIS A 1 19.38 11.14 -15.20
C HIS A 1 19.25 11.40 -13.70
N LYS A 2 18.24 10.88 -12.96
CA LYS A 2 18.09 11.09 -11.50
C LYS A 2 18.52 9.90 -10.63
N VAL A 3 18.98 8.80 -11.24
CA VAL A 3 19.38 7.58 -10.51
C VAL A 3 20.86 7.67 -10.16
N TYR A 4 21.18 8.54 -9.20
CA TYR A 4 22.54 8.71 -8.68
C TYR A 4 22.94 7.48 -7.84
N PRO A 5 24.24 7.28 -7.55
CA PRO A 5 24.70 6.09 -6.82
C PRO A 5 23.98 5.82 -5.50
N TRP A 6 23.63 6.84 -4.73
CA TRP A 6 22.86 6.66 -3.48
C TRP A 6 21.41 6.23 -3.74
N ILE A 7 20.74 6.75 -4.78
CA ILE A 7 19.40 6.30 -5.19
C ILE A 7 19.43 4.86 -5.67
N ALA A 8 20.44 4.53 -6.48
CA ALA A 8 20.66 3.19 -6.98
C ALA A 8 20.88 2.20 -5.83
N LYS A 9 21.72 2.56 -4.86
CA LYS A 9 21.94 1.77 -3.64
C LYS A 9 20.65 1.54 -2.86
N THR A 10 19.86 2.58 -2.58
CA THR A 10 18.58 2.46 -1.88
C THR A 10 17.58 1.57 -2.61
N ARG A 11 17.62 1.56 -3.94
CA ARG A 11 16.69 0.81 -4.79
C ARG A 11 17.23 -0.54 -5.25
N HIS A 12 18.44 -0.93 -4.82
CA HIS A 12 19.13 -2.12 -5.30
C HIS A 12 19.18 -2.18 -6.85
N SER A 13 19.49 -1.04 -7.45
CA SER A 13 19.44 -0.80 -8.88
C SER A 13 20.81 -0.40 -9.42
N THR A 14 20.95 -0.34 -10.74
CA THR A 14 22.14 0.17 -11.43
C THR A 14 22.15 1.71 -11.46
N PRO A 15 23.23 2.38 -11.04
CA PRO A 15 23.38 3.84 -11.21
C PRO A 15 23.24 4.29 -12.66
N GLY A 16 22.60 5.44 -12.89
CA GLY A 16 22.43 6.06 -14.21
C GLY A 16 21.29 5.49 -15.05
N VAL A 17 20.86 4.25 -14.79
CA VAL A 17 19.79 3.57 -15.53
C VAL A 17 18.42 4.15 -15.17
N GLY A 18 17.60 4.42 -16.18
CA GLY A 18 16.22 4.87 -15.97
C GLY A 18 15.36 3.79 -15.33
N LEU A 19 14.56 4.15 -14.33
CA LEU A 19 13.66 3.22 -13.65
C LEU A 19 12.22 3.50 -14.05
N ILE A 20 11.71 2.66 -14.94
CA ILE A 20 10.30 2.58 -15.29
C ILE A 20 9.74 1.39 -14.52
N SER A 21 8.87 1.64 -13.55
CA SER A 21 8.18 0.55 -12.85
C SER A 21 7.20 -0.13 -13.80
N PRO A 22 7.00 -1.46 -13.66
CA PRO A 22 5.88 -2.13 -14.31
C PRO A 22 4.56 -1.43 -13.95
N PRO A 23 3.64 -1.27 -14.91
CA PRO A 23 2.33 -0.68 -14.62
C PRO A 23 1.52 -1.47 -13.58
N PRO A 24 1.44 -2.82 -13.62
CA PRO A 24 0.77 -3.58 -12.57
C PRO A 24 1.73 -3.96 -11.44
N HIS A 25 1.17 -4.14 -10.25
CA HIS A 25 1.75 -5.02 -9.25
C HIS A 25 1.66 -6.46 -9.76
N HIS A 26 2.80 -7.15 -9.88
CA HIS A 26 2.80 -8.51 -10.45
C HIS A 26 2.19 -9.57 -9.52
N ASP A 27 1.88 -9.19 -8.29
CA ASP A 27 1.17 -9.95 -7.26
C ASP A 27 -0.25 -9.43 -7.01
N ILE A 28 -0.81 -8.65 -7.93
CA ILE A 28 -2.20 -8.17 -7.90
C ILE A 28 -2.79 -8.22 -9.32
N TYR A 29 -3.45 -9.32 -9.68
CA TYR A 29 -4.22 -9.43 -10.91
C TYR A 29 -5.73 -9.50 -10.69
N SER A 30 -6.15 -9.69 -9.44
CA SER A 30 -7.55 -9.67 -9.04
C SER A 30 -7.74 -9.08 -7.63
N ILE A 31 -8.99 -8.97 -7.19
CA ILE A 31 -9.31 -8.49 -5.84
C ILE A 31 -8.89 -9.49 -4.76
N GLU A 32 -8.86 -10.78 -5.08
CA GLU A 32 -8.37 -11.84 -4.20
C GLU A 32 -6.85 -11.73 -4.01
N ASP A 33 -6.11 -11.37 -5.06
CA ASP A 33 -4.68 -11.12 -4.95
C ASP A 33 -4.39 -9.87 -4.10
N LEU A 34 -5.19 -8.80 -4.24
CA LEU A 34 -5.07 -7.64 -3.35
C LEU A 34 -5.30 -8.05 -1.89
N LYS A 35 -6.33 -8.88 -1.62
CA LYS A 35 -6.58 -9.43 -0.29
C LYS A 35 -5.39 -10.26 0.21
N GLN A 36 -4.74 -11.03 -0.67
CA GLN A 36 -3.54 -11.77 -0.33
C GLN A 36 -2.38 -10.83 0.03
N LEU A 37 -2.13 -9.77 -0.73
CA LEU A 37 -1.10 -8.78 -0.39
C LEU A 37 -1.42 -8.06 0.92
N ILE A 38 -2.66 -7.67 1.19
CA ILE A 38 -3.06 -7.08 2.47
C ILE A 38 -2.77 -8.06 3.62
N HIS A 39 -3.07 -9.35 3.43
CA HIS A 39 -2.75 -10.39 4.39
C HIS A 39 -1.22 -10.52 4.59
N ASP A 40 -0.43 -10.51 3.51
CA ASP A 40 1.04 -10.54 3.58
C ASP A 40 1.60 -9.36 4.39
N LEU A 41 1.11 -8.16 4.12
CA LEU A 41 1.54 -6.94 4.81
C LEU A 41 1.20 -6.99 6.30
N LYS A 42 -0.01 -7.43 6.67
CA LYS A 42 -0.43 -7.55 8.07
C LYS A 42 0.32 -8.66 8.83
N ASN A 43 0.70 -9.75 8.17
CA ASN A 43 1.59 -10.75 8.77
C ASN A 43 3.03 -10.20 8.92
N SER A 44 3.51 -9.37 7.99
CA SER A 44 4.84 -8.76 8.06
C SER A 44 4.93 -7.62 9.09
N ASN A 45 3.81 -6.95 9.36
CA ASN A 45 3.72 -5.91 10.37
C ASN A 45 2.28 -5.80 10.91
N PRO A 46 1.96 -6.53 11.99
CA PRO A 46 0.62 -6.54 12.59
C PRO A 46 0.12 -5.17 13.06
N ALA A 47 1.03 -4.24 13.37
CA ALA A 47 0.69 -2.91 13.89
C ALA A 47 0.39 -1.88 12.79
N ALA A 48 0.70 -2.19 11.53
CA ALA A 48 0.54 -1.24 10.43
C ALA A 48 -0.90 -1.17 9.90
N ARG A 49 -1.33 0.01 9.49
CA ARG A 49 -2.49 0.20 8.61
C ARG A 49 -2.08 -0.04 7.16
N VAL A 50 -2.92 -0.71 6.40
CA VAL A 50 -2.75 -0.95 4.96
C VAL A 50 -3.67 0.01 4.20
N HIS A 51 -3.03 0.92 3.46
CA HIS A 51 -3.71 1.88 2.60
C HIS A 51 -3.72 1.35 1.17
N VAL A 52 -4.87 1.40 0.51
CA VAL A 52 -5.00 1.15 -0.93
C VAL A 52 -5.30 2.48 -1.62
N LYS A 53 -4.36 2.92 -2.46
CA LYS A 53 -4.47 4.16 -3.23
C LYS A 53 -5.11 3.89 -4.59
N LEU A 54 -6.29 4.45 -4.81
CA LEU A 54 -7.02 4.43 -6.06
C LEU A 54 -7.01 5.83 -6.69
N VAL A 55 -7.16 5.90 -8.01
CA VAL A 55 -7.40 7.15 -8.72
C VAL A 55 -8.89 7.22 -9.03
N ALA A 56 -9.49 8.40 -8.86
CA ALA A 56 -10.88 8.64 -9.19
C ALA A 56 -11.12 8.38 -10.68
N GLU A 57 -12.11 7.53 -10.94
CA GLU A 57 -12.68 7.25 -12.24
C GLU A 57 -14.08 6.66 -12.04
N VAL A 58 -14.88 6.59 -13.10
CA VAL A 58 -16.21 5.97 -13.04
C VAL A 58 -16.06 4.49 -12.64
N GLY A 59 -16.75 4.08 -11.58
CA GLY A 59 -16.69 2.71 -11.07
C GLY A 59 -15.73 2.53 -9.88
N VAL A 60 -15.00 3.57 -9.47
CA VAL A 60 -14.09 3.51 -8.32
C VAL A 60 -14.81 3.14 -7.02
N GLY A 61 -16.10 3.45 -6.87
CA GLY A 61 -16.88 3.07 -5.70
C GLY A 61 -17.06 1.56 -5.57
N THR A 62 -17.24 0.86 -6.71
CA THR A 62 -17.30 -0.61 -6.75
C THR A 62 -15.95 -1.23 -6.35
N VAL A 63 -14.86 -0.65 -6.83
CA VAL A 63 -13.50 -1.07 -6.46
C VAL A 63 -13.25 -0.82 -4.97
N ALA A 64 -13.65 0.35 -4.44
CA ALA A 64 -13.53 0.68 -3.01
C ALA A 64 -14.29 -0.30 -2.11
N ALA A 65 -15.49 -0.75 -2.53
CA ALA A 65 -16.22 -1.80 -1.82
C ALA A 65 -15.45 -3.14 -1.82
N GLY A 66 -14.81 -3.49 -2.94
CA GLY A 66 -13.88 -4.62 -3.02
C GLY A 66 -12.70 -4.47 -2.05
N VAL A 67 -12.08 -3.29 -2.01
CA VAL A 67 -10.95 -2.95 -1.13
C VAL A 67 -11.32 -3.09 0.36
N SER A 68 -12.50 -2.61 0.76
CA SER A 68 -13.01 -2.79 2.13
C SER A 68 -13.24 -4.27 2.47
N LYS A 69 -13.80 -5.06 1.54
CA LYS A 69 -13.95 -6.52 1.70
C LYS A 69 -12.61 -7.27 1.73
N ALA A 70 -11.60 -6.75 1.02
CA ALA A 70 -10.23 -7.23 1.04
C ALA A 70 -9.48 -6.89 2.34
N LYS A 71 -10.15 -6.22 3.29
CA LYS A 71 -9.65 -5.87 4.63
C LYS A 71 -8.63 -4.73 4.64
N ALA A 72 -8.61 -3.85 3.65
CA ALA A 72 -7.79 -2.63 3.77
C ALA A 72 -8.32 -1.75 4.93
N ASP A 73 -7.41 -1.10 5.64
CA ASP A 73 -7.78 -0.15 6.70
C ASP A 73 -8.17 1.21 6.13
N VAL A 74 -7.61 1.56 4.96
CA VAL A 74 -7.83 2.86 4.30
C VAL A 74 -7.96 2.68 2.81
N VAL A 75 -8.94 3.38 2.22
CA VAL A 75 -9.01 3.61 0.78
C VAL A 75 -8.75 5.09 0.51
N LEU A 76 -7.74 5.39 -0.31
CA LEU A 76 -7.43 6.75 -0.76
C LEU A 76 -7.99 6.96 -2.16
N ILE A 77 -8.82 7.98 -2.34
CA ILE A 77 -9.32 8.43 -3.63
C ILE A 77 -8.51 9.64 -4.09
N SER A 78 -7.69 9.44 -5.12
CA SER A 78 -6.86 10.49 -5.72
C SER A 78 -7.51 11.12 -6.94
N GLY A 79 -7.53 12.45 -6.99
CA GLY A 79 -7.95 13.20 -8.17
C GLY A 79 -6.95 13.13 -9.32
N HIS A 80 -7.46 13.37 -10.54
CA HIS A 80 -6.64 13.49 -11.76
C HIS A 80 -5.61 14.63 -11.72
N ASP A 81 -5.80 15.57 -10.80
CA ASP A 81 -5.04 16.81 -10.65
C ASP A 81 -3.82 16.67 -9.71
N GLY A 82 -3.52 15.44 -9.26
CA GLY A 82 -2.33 15.10 -8.50
C GLY A 82 -1.00 15.54 -9.16
N GLY A 83 -0.02 15.89 -8.32
CA GLY A 83 1.32 16.24 -8.77
C GLY A 83 2.17 15.02 -9.13
N THR A 84 3.10 15.17 -10.08
CA THR A 84 4.10 14.13 -10.39
C THR A 84 5.44 14.74 -10.77
N GLY A 85 6.53 14.03 -10.44
CA GLY A 85 7.89 14.40 -10.83
C GLY A 85 8.20 14.09 -12.30
N ALA A 86 7.53 13.10 -12.90
CA ALA A 86 7.68 12.70 -14.29
C ALA A 86 6.48 11.84 -14.73
N SER A 87 5.81 12.22 -15.81
CA SER A 87 4.71 11.47 -16.43
C SER A 87 4.53 11.90 -17.88
N PRO A 88 4.05 11.03 -18.78
CA PRO A 88 3.63 11.44 -20.11
C PRO A 88 2.60 12.58 -20.04
N LEU A 89 2.73 13.56 -20.95
CA LEU A 89 1.81 14.69 -21.00
C LEU A 89 0.37 14.24 -21.30
N THR A 90 0.21 13.18 -22.08
CA THR A 90 -1.09 12.58 -22.39
C THR A 90 -1.79 12.10 -21.11
N SER A 91 -1.08 11.36 -20.25
CA SER A 91 -1.62 10.90 -18.97
C SER A 91 -2.00 12.08 -18.06
N LEU A 92 -1.15 13.12 -18.00
CA LEU A 92 -1.44 14.33 -17.21
C LEU A 92 -2.69 15.10 -17.63
N LYS A 93 -3.08 15.00 -18.91
CA LYS A 93 -4.18 15.77 -19.48
C LYS A 93 -5.45 14.95 -19.67
N HIS A 94 -5.36 13.63 -19.72
CA HIS A 94 -6.43 12.77 -20.22
C HIS A 94 -6.69 11.50 -19.39
N ALA A 95 -6.01 11.29 -18.25
CA ALA A 95 -6.25 10.15 -17.39
C ALA A 95 -6.75 10.59 -16.00
N GLY A 96 -7.75 9.88 -15.48
CA GLY A 96 -8.39 10.14 -14.18
C GLY A 96 -9.57 11.12 -14.26
N ALA A 97 -10.31 11.21 -13.15
CA ALA A 97 -11.42 12.10 -12.92
C ALA A 97 -11.18 13.01 -11.68
N PRO A 98 -11.99 14.07 -11.49
CA PRO A 98 -12.00 14.86 -10.25
C PRO A 98 -12.20 13.98 -9.01
N TRP A 99 -11.50 14.31 -7.93
CA TRP A 99 -11.59 13.52 -6.69
C TRP A 99 -12.98 13.64 -6.08
N GLU A 100 -13.70 14.75 -6.30
CA GLU A 100 -15.06 14.97 -5.81
C GLU A 100 -16.00 13.87 -6.32
N LEU A 101 -15.93 13.55 -7.61
CA LEU A 101 -16.74 12.49 -8.23
C LEU A 101 -16.40 11.12 -7.65
N GLY A 102 -15.12 10.78 -7.61
CA GLY A 102 -14.69 9.48 -7.09
C GLY A 102 -14.97 9.30 -5.61
N LEU A 103 -14.82 10.38 -4.82
CA LEU A 103 -15.02 10.38 -3.38
C LEU A 103 -16.50 10.18 -3.04
N ALA A 104 -17.39 10.93 -3.69
CA ALA A 104 -18.83 10.75 -3.53
C ALA A 104 -19.27 9.35 -3.96
N GLU A 105 -18.78 8.85 -5.10
CA GLU A 105 -19.11 7.50 -5.57
C GLU A 105 -18.66 6.43 -4.55
N ALA A 106 -17.44 6.58 -3.99
CA ALA A 106 -16.92 5.70 -2.95
C ALA A 106 -17.77 5.76 -1.67
N GLN A 107 -18.07 6.96 -1.18
CA GLN A 107 -18.93 7.16 -0.01
C GLN A 107 -20.29 6.50 -0.20
N GLN A 108 -20.99 6.83 -1.29
CA GLN A 108 -22.32 6.32 -1.60
C GLN A 108 -22.31 4.79 -1.75
N THR A 109 -21.34 4.23 -2.45
CA THR A 109 -21.25 2.77 -2.69
C THR A 109 -20.93 2.01 -1.40
N LEU A 110 -20.01 2.51 -0.58
CA LEU A 110 -19.65 1.87 0.69
C LEU A 110 -20.83 1.85 1.66
N MET A 111 -21.56 2.96 1.75
CA MET A 111 -22.78 3.09 2.56
C MET A 111 -23.87 2.12 2.10
N LEU A 112 -24.14 2.09 0.79
CA LEU A 112 -25.14 1.21 0.19
C LEU A 112 -24.86 -0.28 0.47
N ASN A 113 -23.59 -0.65 0.63
CA ASN A 113 -23.16 -2.05 0.80
C ASN A 113 -22.90 -2.47 2.25
N GLY A 114 -23.08 -1.60 3.24
CA GLY A 114 -22.81 -1.98 4.62
C GLY A 114 -21.31 -2.11 4.93
N LEU A 115 -20.47 -1.26 4.31
CA LEU A 115 -19.00 -1.37 4.37
C LEU A 115 -18.31 -0.09 4.83
N ARG A 116 -19.04 1.02 5.01
CA ARG A 116 -18.43 2.34 5.24
C ARG A 116 -17.78 2.47 6.60
N ASP A 117 -18.38 1.88 7.63
CA ASP A 117 -17.92 1.86 9.01
C ASP A 117 -16.60 1.12 9.24
N ARG A 118 -16.18 0.29 8.27
CA ARG A 118 -15.00 -0.60 8.36
C ARG A 118 -13.73 -0.06 7.72
N ILE A 119 -13.79 1.07 7.05
CA ILE A 119 -12.67 1.61 6.29
C ILE A 119 -12.60 3.11 6.43
N VAL A 120 -11.39 3.64 6.64
CA VAL A 120 -11.16 5.08 6.58
C VAL A 120 -11.11 5.49 5.11
N VAL A 121 -11.86 6.53 4.74
CA VAL A 121 -11.81 7.10 3.39
C VAL A 121 -10.90 8.33 3.40
N GLN A 122 -9.85 8.30 2.59
CA GLN A 122 -8.91 9.40 2.42
C GLN A 122 -9.11 10.03 1.04
N ALA A 123 -8.89 11.34 0.92
CA ALA A 123 -8.89 12.03 -0.37
C ALA A 123 -7.59 12.82 -0.57
N ASP A 124 -7.07 12.82 -1.80
CA ASP A 124 -6.04 13.75 -2.24
C ASP A 124 -6.36 14.22 -3.67
N GLY A 125 -5.80 15.36 -4.06
CA GLY A 125 -6.15 15.98 -5.34
C GLY A 125 -5.91 17.47 -5.28
N GLN A 126 -4.64 17.84 -5.42
CA GLN A 126 -4.20 19.23 -5.47
C GLN A 126 -4.82 20.16 -4.40
N MET A 127 -5.16 19.63 -3.21
CA MET A 127 -5.72 20.36 -2.08
C MET A 127 -4.75 21.46 -1.61
N LYS A 128 -5.30 22.65 -1.33
CA LYS A 128 -4.53 23.84 -0.99
C LYS A 128 -5.10 24.62 0.20
N THR A 129 -6.38 24.43 0.52
CA THR A 129 -7.11 25.27 1.47
C THR A 129 -7.87 24.43 2.49
N GLY A 130 -8.24 25.04 3.62
CA GLY A 130 -9.16 24.47 4.59
C GLY A 130 -10.56 24.25 4.00
N ARG A 131 -10.98 25.06 3.02
CA ARG A 131 -12.22 24.80 2.27
C ARG A 131 -12.17 23.47 1.53
N ASP A 132 -11.05 23.15 0.86
CA ASP A 132 -10.89 21.87 0.16
C ASP A 132 -11.04 20.68 1.12
N VAL A 133 -10.48 20.81 2.33
CA VAL A 133 -10.60 19.81 3.40
C VAL A 133 -12.05 19.64 3.83
N VAL A 134 -12.76 20.74 4.08
CA VAL A 134 -14.16 20.69 4.53
C VAL A 134 -15.06 20.11 3.45
N ILE A 135 -14.90 20.51 2.19
CA ILE A 135 -15.67 19.91 1.08
C ILE A 135 -15.38 18.41 0.97
N ALA A 136 -14.12 17.98 1.08
CA ALA A 136 -13.78 16.56 1.09
C ALA A 136 -14.42 15.84 2.29
N ALA A 137 -14.45 16.45 3.46
CA ALA A 137 -15.12 15.89 4.64
C ALA A 137 -16.61 15.69 4.39
N LEU A 138 -17.32 16.73 3.92
CA LEU A 138 -18.74 16.68 3.62
C LEU A 138 -19.07 15.63 2.53
N LEU A 139 -18.16 15.39 1.59
CA LEU A 139 -18.29 14.33 0.57
C LEU A 139 -17.93 12.92 1.08
N GLY A 140 -17.38 12.80 2.30
CA GLY A 140 -17.18 11.51 2.98
C GLY A 140 -15.74 11.17 3.38
N ALA A 141 -14.76 12.05 3.14
CA ALA A 141 -13.37 11.81 3.54
C ALA A 141 -13.13 12.09 5.03
N GLU A 142 -12.20 11.35 5.62
CA GLU A 142 -11.76 11.47 7.03
C GLU A 142 -10.30 11.92 7.12
N GLU A 143 -9.52 11.64 6.08
CA GLU A 143 -8.11 12.01 5.99
C GLU A 143 -7.84 12.76 4.67
N PHE A 144 -6.90 13.71 4.70
CA PHE A 144 -6.67 14.66 3.61
C PHE A 144 -5.20 14.68 3.20
N GLY A 145 -4.92 14.35 1.94
CA GLY A 145 -3.58 14.29 1.39
C GLY A 145 -3.15 15.60 0.73
N PHE A 146 -2.03 16.15 1.21
CA PHE A 146 -1.39 17.32 0.63
C PHE A 146 -0.01 16.97 0.08
N ALA A 147 0.28 17.43 -1.13
CA ALA A 147 1.59 17.23 -1.77
C ALA A 147 2.15 18.53 -2.34
N THR A 148 1.49 19.11 -3.35
CA THR A 148 2.01 20.29 -4.06
C THR A 148 2.10 21.52 -3.18
N ALA A 149 1.09 21.81 -2.34
CA ALA A 149 1.12 22.97 -1.44
C ALA A 149 2.28 22.89 -0.41
N PRO A 150 2.50 21.76 0.29
CA PRO A 150 3.71 21.55 1.10
C PRO A 150 5.03 21.75 0.33
N LEU A 151 5.11 21.33 -0.94
CA LEU A 151 6.28 21.57 -1.77
C LEU A 151 6.47 23.06 -2.09
N VAL A 152 5.39 23.80 -2.34
CA VAL A 152 5.42 25.26 -2.61
C VAL A 152 5.87 26.04 -1.38
N VAL A 153 5.31 25.77 -0.20
CA VAL A 153 5.75 26.44 1.05
C VAL A 153 7.19 26.05 1.42
N SER A 154 7.66 24.89 0.95
CA SER A 154 9.06 24.48 1.07
C SER A 154 10.00 25.10 0.02
N GLY A 155 9.49 25.94 -0.89
CA GLY A 155 10.27 26.70 -1.86
C GLY A 155 10.06 26.34 -3.33
N CYS A 156 9.15 25.42 -3.67
CA CYS A 156 8.82 25.14 -5.07
C CYS A 156 8.18 26.36 -5.75
N ILE A 157 8.81 26.85 -6.82
CA ILE A 157 8.33 27.98 -7.64
C ILE A 157 7.54 27.54 -8.88
N MET A 158 7.05 26.30 -8.91
CA MET A 158 6.21 25.76 -9.99
C MET A 158 6.80 25.83 -11.41
N MET A 159 8.13 25.70 -11.53
CA MET A 159 8.83 25.75 -12.83
C MET A 159 8.58 24.54 -13.75
N ARG A 160 8.05 23.42 -13.21
CA ARG A 160 7.68 22.19 -13.97
C ARG A 160 8.82 21.50 -14.73
N VAL A 161 10.06 21.65 -14.25
CA VAL A 161 11.27 20.95 -14.77
C VAL A 161 11.70 19.75 -13.91
N CYS A 162 10.79 19.21 -13.10
CA CYS A 162 11.08 18.17 -12.08
C CYS A 162 11.75 16.89 -12.65
N HIS A 163 11.41 16.55 -13.89
CA HIS A 163 11.90 15.37 -14.62
C HIS A 163 13.30 15.57 -15.22
N LEU A 164 13.75 16.82 -15.37
CA LEU A 164 15.02 17.19 -16.02
C LEU A 164 16.22 17.18 -15.07
N ASP A 165 15.99 16.99 -13.76
CA ASP A 165 17.01 17.12 -12.71
C ASP A 165 17.56 18.56 -12.54
N THR A 166 16.92 19.57 -13.12
CA THR A 166 17.36 20.98 -13.15
C THR A 166 16.56 21.91 -12.24
N CYS A 167 15.95 21.38 -11.17
CA CYS A 167 15.16 22.19 -10.24
C CYS A 167 15.99 23.36 -9.66
N PRO A 168 15.62 24.63 -9.89
CA PRO A 168 16.47 25.78 -9.55
C PRO A 168 16.56 26.04 -8.04
N VAL A 169 15.64 25.47 -7.26
CA VAL A 169 15.43 25.69 -5.82
C VAL A 169 15.73 24.44 -4.99
N GLY A 170 16.38 23.44 -5.58
CA GLY A 170 16.84 22.26 -4.84
C GLY A 170 15.76 21.27 -4.38
N VAL A 171 14.48 21.47 -4.73
CA VAL A 171 13.36 20.60 -4.34
C VAL A 171 13.38 19.27 -5.11
N ALA A 172 13.22 19.32 -6.43
CA ALA A 172 13.04 18.13 -7.26
C ALA A 172 14.30 17.80 -8.10
N THR A 173 15.46 17.71 -7.47
CA THR A 173 16.76 17.43 -8.14
C THR A 173 17.66 16.55 -7.26
N GLN A 174 18.49 15.74 -7.90
CA GLN A 174 19.56 14.96 -7.29
C GLN A 174 20.93 15.59 -7.52
N ASN A 175 21.02 16.62 -8.38
CA ASN A 175 22.24 17.38 -8.61
C ASN A 175 22.74 18.01 -7.29
N PRO A 176 23.96 17.70 -6.81
CA PRO A 176 24.46 18.21 -5.54
C PRO A 176 24.54 19.73 -5.46
N GLU A 177 24.85 20.41 -6.55
CA GLU A 177 24.97 21.87 -6.58
C GLU A 177 23.59 22.54 -6.49
N LEU A 178 22.59 22.00 -7.20
CA LEU A 178 21.22 22.52 -7.12
C LEU A 178 20.57 22.21 -5.77
N ARG A 179 20.88 21.06 -5.16
CA ARG A 179 20.37 20.71 -3.82
C ARG A 179 20.82 21.68 -2.73
N LYS A 180 22.01 22.31 -2.84
CA LYS A 180 22.46 23.35 -1.92
C LYS A 180 21.54 24.59 -1.89
N ARG A 181 20.71 24.76 -2.92
CA ARG A 181 19.76 25.87 -3.04
C ARG A 181 18.44 25.62 -2.30
N PHE A 182 18.24 24.43 -1.73
CA PHE A 182 17.04 24.13 -0.95
C PHE A 182 17.05 24.91 0.37
N THR A 183 16.08 25.80 0.54
CA THR A 183 15.92 26.65 1.72
C THR A 183 14.69 26.31 2.56
N GLY A 184 13.95 25.26 2.19
CA GLY A 184 12.78 24.81 2.93
C GLY A 184 13.16 24.35 4.34
N LYS A 185 12.31 24.65 5.31
CA LYS A 185 12.48 24.20 6.69
C LYS A 185 11.21 23.51 7.19
N PRO A 186 11.31 22.56 8.13
CA PRO A 186 10.13 21.89 8.70
C PRO A 186 9.08 22.88 9.22
N GLU A 187 9.50 24.00 9.81
CA GLU A 187 8.61 25.03 10.37
C GLU A 187 7.70 25.64 9.30
N PHE A 188 8.11 25.72 8.04
CA PHE A 188 7.26 26.24 6.97
C PHE A 188 6.08 25.32 6.69
N VAL A 189 6.29 24.01 6.78
CA VAL A 189 5.24 23.01 6.59
C VAL A 189 4.34 22.95 7.83
N VAL A 190 4.91 23.04 9.03
CA VAL A 190 4.14 23.12 10.28
C VAL A 190 3.21 24.34 10.24
N ASN A 191 3.74 25.54 10.00
CA ASN A 191 2.94 26.76 9.95
C ASN A 191 1.84 26.68 8.86
N PHE A 192 2.16 26.09 7.70
CA PHE A 192 1.16 25.87 6.65
C PHE A 192 -0.02 25.02 7.16
N PHE A 193 0.26 23.88 7.80
CA PHE A 193 -0.80 23.03 8.32
C PHE A 193 -1.54 23.63 9.53
N GLU A 194 -0.88 24.47 10.34
CA GLU A 194 -1.55 25.25 11.38
C GLU A 194 -2.59 26.21 10.77
N TYR A 195 -2.26 26.91 9.68
CA TYR A 195 -3.21 27.78 8.97
C TYR A 195 -4.35 27.00 8.32
N ILE A 196 -4.05 25.84 7.69
CA ILE A 196 -5.09 24.98 7.13
C ILE A 196 -6.04 24.49 8.25
N ALA A 197 -5.49 24.06 9.38
CA ALA A 197 -6.29 23.60 10.51
C ALA A 197 -7.16 24.72 11.09
N GLU A 198 -6.64 25.95 11.18
CA GLU A 198 -7.42 27.11 11.63
C GLU A 198 -8.59 27.40 10.69
N GLU A 199 -8.34 27.46 9.37
CA GLU A 199 -9.37 27.69 8.37
C GLU A 199 -10.44 26.58 8.38
N VAL A 200 -10.04 25.32 8.59
CA VAL A 200 -10.99 24.20 8.78
C VAL A 200 -11.87 24.44 10.01
N ARG A 201 -11.30 24.87 11.14
CA ARG A 201 -12.07 25.16 12.36
C ARG A 201 -13.07 26.30 12.15
N GLU A 202 -12.68 27.33 11.41
CA GLU A 202 -13.57 28.45 11.07
C GLU A 202 -14.76 27.98 10.23
N TYR A 203 -14.53 27.15 9.21
CA TYR A 203 -15.61 26.58 8.38
C TYR A 203 -16.52 25.63 9.16
N LEU A 204 -15.95 24.73 9.98
CA LEU A 204 -16.74 23.82 10.82
C LEU A 204 -17.65 24.61 11.77
N ALA A 205 -17.10 25.66 12.43
CA ALA A 205 -17.88 26.52 13.31
C ALA A 205 -18.99 27.27 12.55
N ALA A 206 -18.73 27.74 11.33
CA ALA A 206 -19.72 28.41 10.50
C ALA A 206 -20.87 27.47 10.07
N LEU A 207 -20.56 26.19 9.85
CA LEU A 207 -21.52 25.14 9.50
C LEU A 207 -22.21 24.50 10.72
N GLY A 208 -21.76 24.81 11.93
CA GLY A 208 -22.33 24.30 13.18
C GLY A 208 -21.77 22.96 13.67
N PHE A 209 -20.68 22.47 13.07
CA PHE A 209 -19.97 21.25 13.49
C PHE A 209 -18.85 21.57 14.50
N ARG A 210 -18.61 20.67 15.44
CA ARG A 210 -17.55 20.81 16.47
C ARG A 210 -16.28 20.04 16.13
N SER A 211 -16.35 19.12 15.17
CA SER A 211 -15.23 18.29 14.73
C SER A 211 -15.36 17.91 13.26
N ILE A 212 -14.28 17.42 12.66
CA ILE A 212 -14.31 16.85 11.30
C ILE A 212 -15.23 15.62 11.26
N GLU A 213 -15.15 14.75 12.28
CA GLU A 213 -15.96 13.53 12.39
C GLU A 213 -17.47 13.83 12.30
N GLU A 214 -17.93 14.91 12.95
CA GLU A 214 -19.33 15.37 12.90
C GLU A 214 -19.73 15.88 11.51
N ALA A 215 -18.78 16.31 10.68
CA ALA A 215 -19.05 16.82 9.33
C ALA A 215 -18.98 15.73 8.25
N VAL A 216 -18.34 14.58 8.52
CA VAL A 216 -18.09 13.56 7.48
C VAL A 216 -19.39 13.06 6.86
N GLY A 217 -19.50 13.20 5.53
CA GLY A 217 -20.62 12.68 4.74
C GLY A 217 -21.91 13.51 4.78
N HIS A 218 -21.90 14.68 5.46
CA HIS A 218 -23.04 15.61 5.51
C HIS A 218 -23.16 16.46 4.24
N VAL A 219 -23.34 15.80 3.10
CA VAL A 219 -23.37 16.43 1.76
C VAL A 219 -24.51 17.45 1.60
N GLU A 220 -25.59 17.31 2.37
CA GLU A 220 -26.77 18.18 2.32
C GLU A 220 -26.50 19.63 2.71
N VAL A 221 -25.37 19.92 3.37
CA VAL A 221 -24.99 21.30 3.76
C VAL A 221 -24.19 22.03 2.68
N ILE A 222 -23.87 21.36 1.57
CA ILE A 222 -23.17 21.97 0.43
C ILE A 222 -24.17 22.79 -0.38
N ASP A 223 -24.01 24.11 -0.38
CA ASP A 223 -24.72 24.99 -1.30
C ASP A 223 -24.03 25.01 -2.68
N ALA A 224 -24.72 24.49 -3.68
CA ALA A 224 -24.23 24.38 -5.05
C ALA A 224 -24.92 25.36 -6.04
N VAL A 225 -25.79 26.26 -5.55
CA VAL A 225 -26.60 27.16 -6.40
C VAL A 225 -25.71 27.99 -7.32
N GLU A 226 -24.68 28.63 -6.77
CA GLU A 226 -23.77 29.47 -7.57
C GLU A 226 -23.06 28.67 -8.69
N ALA A 227 -22.69 27.41 -8.42
CA ALA A 227 -22.05 26.55 -9.39
C ALA A 227 -23.00 26.12 -10.51
N ILE A 228 -24.27 25.85 -10.18
CA ILE A 228 -25.32 25.45 -11.13
C ILE A 228 -25.73 26.64 -12.02
N ASP A 229 -25.86 27.83 -11.43
CA ASP A 229 -26.28 29.05 -12.14
C ASP A 229 -25.18 29.63 -13.05
N HIS A 230 -23.94 29.13 -12.94
CA HIS A 230 -22.85 29.58 -13.78
C HIS A 230 -23.10 29.21 -15.26
N TRP A 231 -22.97 30.17 -16.18
CA TRP A 231 -23.33 29.97 -17.59
C TRP A 231 -22.60 28.80 -18.30
N LYS A 232 -21.36 28.49 -17.89
CA LYS A 232 -20.60 27.33 -18.41
C LYS A 232 -21.07 25.98 -17.87
N ALA A 233 -21.87 25.97 -16.80
CA ALA A 233 -22.46 24.77 -16.23
C ALA A 233 -23.80 24.40 -16.89
N SER A 234 -24.26 25.17 -17.90
CA SER A 234 -25.47 24.85 -18.65
C SER A 234 -25.39 23.44 -19.23
N GLY A 235 -26.32 22.58 -18.80
CA GLY A 235 -26.39 21.16 -19.21
C GLY A 235 -25.61 20.18 -18.31
N LEU A 236 -24.94 20.66 -17.26
CA LEU A 236 -24.31 19.81 -16.24
C LEU A 236 -25.30 19.52 -15.11
N ASP A 237 -25.50 18.24 -14.79
CA ASP A 237 -26.24 17.81 -13.59
C ASP A 237 -25.27 17.28 -12.53
N ILE A 238 -25.14 18.02 -11.43
CA ILE A 238 -24.32 17.64 -10.27
C ILE A 238 -25.14 17.08 -9.12
N ALA A 239 -26.47 16.96 -9.25
CA ALA A 239 -27.31 16.38 -8.20
C ALA A 239 -26.88 14.95 -7.79
N PRO A 240 -26.41 14.06 -8.69
CA PRO A 240 -25.93 12.73 -8.29
C PRO A 240 -24.71 12.77 -7.36
N LEU A 241 -23.83 13.77 -7.53
CA LEU A 241 -22.66 13.97 -6.66
C LEU A 241 -23.10 14.35 -5.24
N LEU A 242 -24.16 15.17 -5.13
CA LEU A 242 -24.64 15.73 -3.87
C LEU A 242 -25.77 14.92 -3.23
N ALA A 243 -26.05 13.73 -3.75
CA ALA A 243 -27.09 12.86 -3.21
C ALA A 243 -26.67 12.32 -1.84
N VAL A 244 -27.53 12.50 -0.84
CA VAL A 244 -27.36 11.89 0.49
C VAL A 244 -27.33 10.36 0.31
N PRO A 245 -26.26 9.66 0.75
CA PRO A 245 -26.13 8.22 0.59
C PRO A 245 -27.28 7.45 1.23
N GLN A 246 -27.75 6.41 0.55
CA GLN A 246 -28.66 5.45 1.16
C GLN A 246 -27.90 4.64 2.23
N ASN A 247 -28.51 4.48 3.40
CA ASN A 247 -27.93 3.75 4.53
C ASN A 247 -28.86 2.62 5.02
N PRO A 248 -29.08 1.56 4.21
CA PRO A 248 -29.98 0.47 4.58
C PRO A 248 -29.50 -0.37 5.78
N TYR A 249 -28.21 -0.23 6.15
CA TYR A 249 -27.59 -0.97 7.25
C TYR A 249 -27.43 -0.13 8.54
N SER A 250 -27.94 1.11 8.56
CA SER A 250 -27.86 2.03 9.71
C SER A 250 -26.43 2.20 10.25
N GLN A 251 -25.44 2.29 9.36
CA GLN A 251 -24.03 2.48 9.72
C GLN A 251 -23.71 3.93 10.02
N THR A 252 -22.57 4.16 10.66
CA THR A 252 -21.92 5.47 10.73
C THR A 252 -21.48 5.94 9.33
N LEU A 253 -21.44 7.26 9.11
CA LEU A 253 -20.99 7.86 7.85
C LEU A 253 -19.46 7.86 7.69
N HIS A 254 -18.74 7.53 8.77
CA HIS A 254 -17.29 7.50 8.93
C HIS A 254 -16.83 6.15 9.50
N HIS A 255 -15.52 5.91 9.58
CA HIS A 255 -14.98 4.68 10.14
C HIS A 255 -15.23 4.60 11.66
N SER A 256 -15.87 3.53 12.12
CA SER A 256 -16.12 3.28 13.55
C SER A 256 -15.85 1.84 13.98
N VAL A 257 -15.49 0.95 13.05
CA VAL A 257 -15.25 -0.48 13.31
C VAL A 257 -13.93 -0.89 12.67
N GLY A 258 -13.01 -1.42 13.46
CA GLY A 258 -11.73 -1.91 12.94
C GLY A 258 -11.86 -3.19 12.09
N GLN A 259 -10.90 -3.41 11.20
CA GLN A 259 -10.82 -4.65 10.42
C GLN A 259 -10.26 -5.80 11.26
N ASN A 260 -10.92 -6.96 11.20
CA ASN A 260 -10.34 -8.22 11.70
C ASN A 260 -9.55 -8.90 10.57
N HIS A 261 -8.24 -9.08 10.79
CA HIS A 261 -7.30 -9.72 9.86
C HIS A 261 -7.00 -11.19 10.19
N GLU A 262 -7.60 -11.73 11.25
CA GLU A 262 -7.48 -13.13 11.67
C GLU A 262 -6.03 -13.57 11.93
N LEU A 263 -5.19 -12.65 12.43
CA LEU A 263 -3.76 -12.89 12.66
C LEU A 263 -3.52 -13.93 13.76
N GLU A 264 -4.47 -14.07 14.68
CA GLU A 264 -4.46 -14.99 15.81
C GLU A 264 -4.58 -16.45 15.34
N ALA A 265 -5.17 -16.67 14.17
CA ALA A 265 -5.31 -18.00 13.56
C ALA A 265 -4.11 -18.38 12.68
N ALA A 266 -3.15 -17.47 12.46
CA ALA A 266 -1.99 -17.74 11.63
C ALA A 266 -1.09 -18.83 12.26
N LEU A 267 -0.61 -19.75 11.42
CA LEU A 267 0.32 -20.83 11.82
C LEU A 267 1.58 -20.26 12.47
N ASP A 268 2.01 -19.08 12.06
CA ASP A 268 3.20 -18.44 12.60
C ASP A 268 3.14 -18.16 14.10
N ASN A 269 1.95 -18.04 14.72
CA ASN A 269 1.88 -17.93 16.18
C ASN A 269 2.48 -19.16 16.88
N GLN A 270 2.28 -20.35 16.30
CA GLN A 270 2.95 -21.57 16.76
C GLN A 270 4.46 -21.48 16.52
N LEU A 271 4.87 -21.09 15.31
CA LEU A 271 6.29 -20.99 14.96
C LEU A 271 7.06 -20.01 15.86
N ILE A 272 6.45 -18.86 16.18
CA ILE A 272 7.00 -17.86 17.09
C ILE A 272 7.18 -18.46 18.49
N ALA A 273 6.17 -19.15 19.02
CA ALA A 273 6.26 -19.78 20.33
C ALA A 273 7.39 -20.83 20.41
N GLU A 274 7.52 -21.67 19.38
CA GLU A 274 8.58 -22.68 19.32
C GLU A 274 9.98 -22.09 19.10
N CYS A 275 10.07 -20.97 18.35
CA CYS A 275 11.32 -20.30 18.03
C CYS A 275 11.73 -19.22 19.05
N GLN A 276 11.02 -19.08 20.17
CA GLN A 276 11.29 -18.06 21.18
C GLN A 276 12.76 -18.05 21.68
N PRO A 277 13.44 -19.20 21.89
CA PRO A 277 14.87 -19.20 22.25
C PRO A 277 15.78 -18.59 21.17
N ALA A 278 15.45 -18.78 19.90
CA ALA A 278 16.18 -18.18 18.78
C ALA A 278 15.91 -16.68 18.67
N ILE A 279 14.64 -16.28 18.79
CA ILE A 279 14.24 -14.87 18.73
C ILE A 279 14.91 -14.09 19.87
N MET A 280 14.89 -14.60 21.10
CA MET A 280 15.39 -13.85 22.25
C MET A 280 16.91 -13.87 22.39
N ASP A 281 17.53 -15.04 22.19
CA ASP A 281 18.93 -15.29 22.55
C ASP A 281 19.82 -15.71 21.37
N GLY A 282 19.26 -15.86 20.15
CA GLY A 282 20.01 -16.33 18.98
C GLY A 282 20.42 -17.80 19.06
N LYS A 283 19.75 -18.61 19.90
CA LYS A 283 20.02 -20.05 20.03
C LYS A 283 19.49 -20.81 18.81
N SER A 284 20.21 -21.86 18.40
CA SER A 284 19.77 -22.72 17.31
C SER A 284 18.47 -23.46 17.67
N VAL A 285 17.49 -23.45 16.78
CA VAL A 285 16.21 -24.13 16.93
C VAL A 285 15.87 -24.87 15.63
N GLU A 286 15.35 -26.09 15.76
CA GLU A 286 14.82 -26.88 14.65
C GLU A 286 13.38 -27.29 14.95
N VAL A 287 12.48 -27.05 14.00
CA VAL A 287 11.03 -27.30 14.12
C VAL A 287 10.54 -28.13 12.94
N LYS A 288 9.54 -29.00 13.18
CA LYS A 288 8.89 -29.81 12.14
C LYS A 288 7.38 -29.61 12.16
N VAL A 289 6.80 -29.18 11.03
CA VAL A 289 5.37 -28.82 10.94
C VAL A 289 4.74 -29.40 9.68
N ARG A 290 3.48 -29.82 9.76
CA ARG A 290 2.69 -30.16 8.56
C ARG A 290 1.90 -28.96 8.08
N ILE A 291 1.88 -28.72 6.78
CA ILE A 291 1.14 -27.62 6.17
C ILE A 291 0.25 -28.09 5.02
N ASN A 292 -0.70 -27.24 4.64
CA ASN A 292 -1.59 -27.43 3.51
C ASN A 292 -1.84 -26.04 2.87
N ASN A 293 -2.54 -26.02 1.74
CA ASN A 293 -2.72 -24.82 0.94
C ASN A 293 -3.52 -23.68 1.62
N VAL A 294 -4.20 -23.93 2.75
CA VAL A 294 -4.86 -22.86 3.51
C VAL A 294 -3.89 -22.09 4.39
N HIS A 295 -2.72 -22.66 4.70
CA HIS A 295 -1.64 -21.97 5.41
C HIS A 295 -0.89 -21.07 4.41
N ARG A 296 -1.28 -19.80 4.41
CA ARG A 296 -0.72 -18.74 3.55
C ARG A 296 0.30 -17.94 4.34
N THR A 297 1.26 -17.33 3.64
CA THR A 297 2.18 -16.35 4.23
C THR A 297 3.06 -16.91 5.36
N VAL A 298 3.23 -18.25 5.39
CA VAL A 298 3.95 -18.95 6.46
C VAL A 298 5.39 -18.46 6.56
N GLY A 299 5.85 -18.23 7.79
CA GLY A 299 7.18 -17.74 8.14
C GLY A 299 7.30 -16.21 8.23
N THR A 300 6.31 -15.46 7.73
CA THR A 300 6.37 -14.00 7.64
C THR A 300 6.26 -13.31 9.00
N MET A 301 5.34 -13.73 9.87
CA MET A 301 5.23 -13.12 11.22
C MET A 301 6.43 -13.50 12.08
N LEU A 302 6.93 -14.74 11.95
CA LEU A 302 8.19 -15.13 12.58
C LEU A 302 9.35 -14.23 12.11
N GLY A 303 9.44 -14.00 10.79
CA GLY A 303 10.42 -13.10 10.21
C GLY A 303 10.29 -11.66 10.73
N SER A 304 9.06 -11.18 10.94
CA SER A 304 8.79 -9.90 11.59
C SER A 304 9.34 -9.84 13.02
N GLU A 305 9.09 -10.86 13.86
CA GLU A 305 9.59 -10.88 15.24
C GLU A 305 11.13 -10.92 15.31
N VAL A 306 11.76 -11.70 14.43
CA VAL A 306 13.23 -11.69 14.28
C VAL A 306 13.72 -10.31 13.86
N THR A 307 13.08 -9.67 12.89
CA THR A 307 13.48 -8.35 12.39
C THR A 307 13.31 -7.26 13.44
N LYS A 308 12.22 -7.29 14.24
CA LYS A 308 12.01 -6.34 15.35
C LYS A 308 13.12 -6.42 16.39
N LYS A 309 13.61 -7.63 16.67
CA LYS A 309 14.65 -7.86 17.69
C LYS A 309 16.07 -7.62 17.18
N TRP A 310 16.38 -8.08 15.97
CA TRP A 310 17.75 -8.14 15.44
C TRP A 310 18.02 -7.17 14.28
N GLY A 311 16.99 -6.45 13.81
CA GLY A 311 17.08 -5.54 12.69
C GLY A 311 17.48 -6.23 11.37
N GLY A 312 17.97 -5.46 10.41
CA GLY A 312 18.39 -5.97 9.10
C GLY A 312 19.63 -6.87 9.11
N ALA A 313 20.36 -6.95 10.23
CA ALA A 313 21.45 -7.92 10.37
C ALA A 313 20.93 -9.36 10.46
N GLY A 314 19.71 -9.54 10.96
CA GLY A 314 19.09 -10.84 11.19
C GLY A 314 19.86 -11.70 12.19
N LEU A 315 19.66 -13.01 12.08
CA LEU A 315 20.37 -14.01 12.87
C LEU A 315 21.54 -14.63 12.07
N PRO A 316 22.49 -15.30 12.73
CA PRO A 316 23.44 -16.18 12.04
C PRO A 316 22.73 -17.19 11.12
N ASP A 317 23.41 -17.63 10.06
CA ASP A 317 22.78 -18.51 9.07
C ASP A 317 22.35 -19.84 9.70
N GLY A 318 21.13 -20.29 9.38
CA GLY A 318 20.55 -21.52 9.90
C GLY A 318 20.29 -21.56 11.41
N THR A 319 20.23 -20.41 12.10
CA THR A 319 19.82 -20.37 13.52
C THR A 319 18.42 -20.94 13.72
N ILE A 320 17.47 -20.61 12.85
CA ILE A 320 16.13 -21.21 12.85
C ILE A 320 16.01 -22.10 11.62
N LYS A 321 15.73 -23.38 11.83
CA LYS A 321 15.46 -24.34 10.75
C LYS A 321 14.06 -24.90 10.91
N ILE A 322 13.23 -24.76 9.88
CA ILE A 322 11.86 -25.24 9.90
C ILE A 322 11.66 -26.20 8.74
N HIS A 323 11.28 -27.42 9.08
CA HIS A 323 10.97 -28.49 8.13
C HIS A 323 9.46 -28.64 8.01
N PHE A 324 8.96 -28.39 6.82
CA PHE A 324 7.56 -28.49 6.46
C PHE A 324 7.31 -29.73 5.62
N THR A 325 6.15 -30.36 5.80
CA THR A 325 5.66 -31.41 4.91
C THR A 325 4.24 -31.09 4.47
N GLY A 326 3.98 -31.14 3.15
CA GLY A 326 2.65 -30.91 2.57
C GLY A 326 2.68 -29.91 1.42
N SER A 327 1.57 -29.20 1.20
CA SER A 327 1.45 -28.18 0.14
C SER A 327 1.38 -26.80 0.78
N ALA A 328 2.22 -25.85 0.41
CA ALA A 328 2.17 -24.50 0.96
C ALA A 328 1.16 -23.62 0.22
N GLY A 329 0.40 -22.81 0.95
CA GLY A 329 -0.42 -21.76 0.37
C GLY A 329 0.39 -20.64 -0.25
N GLN A 330 -0.32 -19.61 -0.72
CA GLN A 330 0.25 -18.40 -1.31
C GLN A 330 1.27 -17.73 -0.36
N SER A 331 2.33 -17.12 -0.93
CA SER A 331 3.31 -16.31 -0.19
C SER A 331 4.14 -17.08 0.84
N PHE A 332 4.42 -18.37 0.61
CA PHE A 332 5.32 -19.14 1.47
C PHE A 332 6.70 -18.49 1.58
N GLY A 333 7.13 -18.19 2.81
CA GLY A 333 8.42 -17.56 3.07
C GLY A 333 8.53 -16.10 2.61
N ALA A 334 7.42 -15.38 2.49
CA ALA A 334 7.44 -13.96 2.15
C ALA A 334 8.18 -13.13 3.21
N PHE A 335 9.02 -12.18 2.77
CA PHE A 335 9.77 -11.25 3.61
C PHE A 335 10.68 -11.89 4.69
N VAL A 336 11.01 -13.17 4.57
CA VAL A 336 11.78 -13.89 5.59
C VAL A 336 13.23 -13.34 5.65
N PRO A 337 13.69 -12.92 6.85
CA PRO A 337 15.02 -12.35 7.04
C PRO A 337 16.12 -13.42 7.14
N LYS A 338 17.37 -12.96 7.12
CA LYS A 338 18.56 -13.77 7.35
C LYS A 338 18.50 -14.55 8.67
N GLY A 339 18.94 -15.81 8.59
CA GLY A 339 19.08 -16.74 9.72
C GLY A 339 17.91 -17.70 9.90
N ILE A 340 16.88 -17.59 9.04
CA ILE A 340 15.78 -18.54 8.95
C ILE A 340 15.95 -19.39 7.68
N GLU A 341 16.00 -20.72 7.84
CA GLU A 341 15.91 -21.71 6.77
C GLU A 341 14.55 -22.41 6.84
N MET A 342 13.81 -22.37 5.74
CA MET A 342 12.52 -23.05 5.58
C MET A 342 12.65 -24.11 4.49
N ARG A 343 12.49 -25.38 4.87
CA ARG A 343 12.52 -26.51 3.94
C ARG A 343 11.14 -27.12 3.81
N LEU A 344 10.62 -27.23 2.61
CA LEU A 344 9.33 -27.85 2.31
C LEU A 344 9.52 -29.12 1.49
N GLU A 345 9.10 -30.24 2.07
CA GLU A 345 8.89 -31.51 1.37
C GLU A 345 7.44 -31.58 0.88
N GLY A 346 7.25 -31.36 -0.42
CA GLY A 346 5.96 -31.29 -1.10
C GLY A 346 5.97 -30.25 -2.23
N ASP A 347 5.00 -29.34 -2.27
CA ASP A 347 4.84 -28.30 -3.31
C ASP A 347 4.36 -26.96 -2.72
N ALA A 348 4.40 -25.88 -3.52
CA ALA A 348 3.94 -24.56 -3.10
C ALA A 348 3.08 -23.86 -4.17
N ASN A 349 2.23 -22.93 -3.73
CA ASN A 349 1.46 -22.06 -4.64
C ASN A 349 2.31 -20.84 -5.10
N ASP A 350 1.67 -19.77 -5.56
CA ASP A 350 2.37 -18.57 -6.07
C ASP A 350 3.10 -17.80 -4.94
N TYR A 351 3.95 -16.85 -5.36
CA TYR A 351 4.60 -15.87 -4.48
C TYR A 351 5.62 -16.44 -3.49
N VAL A 352 6.16 -17.65 -3.72
CA VAL A 352 7.24 -18.21 -2.90
C VAL A 352 8.39 -17.21 -2.79
N GLY A 353 8.80 -16.87 -1.57
CA GLY A 353 9.88 -15.91 -1.32
C GLY A 353 9.61 -14.49 -1.84
N LYS A 354 8.34 -14.08 -1.96
CA LYS A 354 7.97 -12.69 -2.25
C LYS A 354 8.69 -11.74 -1.28
N GLY A 355 9.43 -10.78 -1.82
CA GLY A 355 10.22 -9.84 -1.02
C GLY A 355 11.23 -10.50 -0.07
N LEU A 356 11.78 -11.68 -0.41
CA LEU A 356 12.76 -12.37 0.45
C LEU A 356 13.89 -11.42 0.89
N SER A 357 14.26 -11.49 2.17
CA SER A 357 15.13 -10.51 2.83
C SER A 357 16.32 -11.17 3.54
N GLY A 358 16.89 -12.22 2.94
CA GLY A 358 18.11 -12.89 3.41
C GLY A 358 17.90 -14.31 3.92
N GLY A 359 16.66 -14.79 4.04
CA GLY A 359 16.37 -16.17 4.43
C GLY A 359 16.72 -17.20 3.36
N ARG A 360 16.69 -18.49 3.74
CA ARG A 360 16.87 -19.62 2.81
C ARG A 360 15.59 -20.42 2.68
N LEU A 361 15.06 -20.53 1.46
CA LEU A 361 13.88 -21.33 1.14
C LEU A 361 14.29 -22.52 0.29
N ILE A 362 13.85 -23.73 0.67
CA ILE A 362 14.14 -24.96 -0.06
C ILE A 362 12.81 -25.68 -0.28
N VAL A 363 12.43 -25.96 -1.53
CA VAL A 363 11.23 -26.73 -1.86
C VAL A 363 11.61 -27.92 -2.75
N HIS A 364 11.23 -29.11 -2.33
CA HIS A 364 11.44 -30.33 -3.11
C HIS A 364 10.27 -31.30 -2.97
N PRO A 365 10.02 -32.16 -3.97
CA PRO A 365 9.00 -33.19 -3.88
C PRO A 365 9.19 -34.11 -2.68
N ASP A 366 8.10 -34.76 -2.25
CA ASP A 366 8.17 -35.87 -1.29
C ASP A 366 9.21 -36.89 -1.77
N THR A 367 10.07 -37.33 -0.87
CA THR A 367 11.15 -38.30 -1.13
C THR A 367 10.65 -39.63 -1.70
N LYS A 368 9.37 -39.96 -1.51
CA LYS A 368 8.70 -41.15 -2.05
C LYS A 368 8.08 -40.93 -3.43
N SER A 369 8.11 -39.70 -3.95
CA SER A 369 7.60 -39.37 -5.28
C SER A 369 8.37 -40.12 -6.35
N LYS A 370 7.64 -40.69 -7.33
CA LYS A 370 8.22 -41.48 -8.43
C LYS A 370 8.36 -40.70 -9.74
N PHE A 371 7.79 -39.50 -9.82
CA PHE A 371 7.88 -38.66 -11.01
C PHE A 371 9.26 -37.98 -11.11
N VAL A 372 9.62 -37.60 -12.33
CA VAL A 372 10.84 -36.83 -12.62
C VAL A 372 10.60 -35.38 -12.20
N ALA A 373 11.35 -34.90 -11.21
CA ALA A 373 11.07 -33.62 -10.56
C ALA A 373 11.20 -32.44 -11.54
N GLU A 374 12.23 -32.45 -12.37
CA GLU A 374 12.54 -31.42 -13.37
C GLU A 374 11.52 -31.33 -14.52
N GLU A 375 10.59 -32.28 -14.63
CA GLU A 375 9.50 -32.26 -15.61
C GLU A 375 8.15 -31.86 -15.00
N ASN A 376 8.08 -31.63 -13.68
CA ASN A 376 6.83 -31.40 -12.95
C ASN A 376 6.87 -30.08 -12.17
N VAL A 377 5.71 -29.42 -12.07
CA VAL A 377 5.58 -28.14 -11.36
C VAL A 377 5.75 -28.35 -9.86
N ILE A 378 6.64 -27.56 -9.25
CA ILE A 378 6.93 -27.57 -7.81
C ILE A 378 6.40 -26.33 -7.09
N ALA A 379 6.31 -25.20 -7.80
CA ALA A 379 5.87 -23.92 -7.26
C ALA A 379 5.14 -23.09 -8.32
N GLY A 380 4.28 -22.16 -7.87
CA GLY A 380 3.47 -21.31 -8.73
C GLY A 380 4.24 -20.17 -9.40
N ASN A 381 3.53 -19.08 -9.63
CA ASN A 381 3.97 -17.89 -10.36
C ASN A 381 4.65 -16.87 -9.43
N VAL A 382 5.32 -15.88 -10.04
CA VAL A 382 5.79 -14.63 -9.41
C VAL A 382 6.65 -14.86 -8.16
N ILE A 383 7.46 -15.92 -8.21
CA ILE A 383 8.42 -16.29 -7.18
C ILE A 383 9.52 -15.24 -7.08
N ALA A 384 9.99 -14.98 -5.85
CA ALA A 384 11.03 -14.00 -5.55
C ALA A 384 10.70 -12.56 -5.98
N TYR A 385 9.40 -12.21 -6.04
CA TYR A 385 8.98 -10.88 -6.46
C TYR A 385 9.62 -9.78 -5.61
N GLY A 386 10.48 -8.97 -6.24
CA GLY A 386 11.09 -7.83 -5.57
C GLY A 386 12.05 -8.19 -4.42
N ALA A 387 12.50 -9.44 -4.31
CA ALA A 387 13.40 -9.88 -3.25
C ALA A 387 14.67 -9.00 -3.15
N THR A 388 15.20 -8.83 -1.95
CA THR A 388 16.42 -8.02 -1.69
C THR A 388 17.45 -8.78 -0.84
N GLY A 389 17.60 -10.07 -1.13
CA GLY A 389 18.62 -10.97 -0.58
C GLY A 389 18.06 -12.34 -0.18
N GLY A 390 18.93 -13.33 -0.08
CA GLY A 390 18.61 -14.68 0.39
C GLY A 390 18.82 -15.74 -0.69
N GLU A 391 18.35 -16.96 -0.42
CA GLU A 391 18.54 -18.10 -1.31
C GLU A 391 17.23 -18.87 -1.47
N ILE A 392 16.87 -19.23 -2.71
CA ILE A 392 15.70 -20.07 -3.00
C ILE A 392 16.16 -21.25 -3.84
N PHE A 393 15.93 -22.47 -3.35
CA PHE A 393 16.24 -23.72 -4.03
C PHE A 393 14.95 -24.47 -4.33
N LEU A 394 14.63 -24.67 -5.60
CA LEU A 394 13.40 -25.33 -6.05
C LEU A 394 13.76 -26.55 -6.90
N ARG A 395 13.27 -27.74 -6.52
CA ARG A 395 13.50 -28.98 -7.26
C ARG A 395 12.28 -29.30 -8.15
N GLY A 396 12.13 -28.56 -9.25
CA GLY A 396 11.12 -28.79 -10.29
C GLY A 396 10.86 -27.58 -11.17
N VAL A 397 9.79 -27.62 -11.96
CA VAL A 397 9.33 -26.53 -12.85
C VAL A 397 8.56 -25.48 -12.05
N VAL A 398 8.66 -24.22 -12.43
CA VAL A 398 7.95 -23.10 -11.79
C VAL A 398 7.06 -22.37 -12.78
N GLY A 399 6.10 -21.60 -12.27
CA GLY A 399 5.20 -20.79 -13.09
C GLY A 399 5.84 -19.54 -13.70
N GLU A 400 4.97 -18.67 -14.20
CA GLU A 400 5.30 -17.44 -14.90
C GLU A 400 5.98 -16.40 -13.99
N ARG A 401 6.75 -15.49 -14.61
CA ARG A 401 7.37 -14.32 -13.93
C ARG A 401 8.29 -14.68 -12.75
N PHE A 402 9.00 -15.80 -12.86
CA PHE A 402 10.06 -16.18 -11.93
C PHE A 402 11.11 -15.07 -11.79
N CYS A 403 11.43 -14.67 -10.56
CA CYS A 403 12.39 -13.61 -10.21
C CYS A 403 12.06 -12.23 -10.80
N VAL A 404 10.78 -11.94 -11.07
CA VAL A 404 10.37 -10.62 -11.54
C VAL A 404 10.76 -9.54 -10.54
N ARG A 405 11.46 -8.51 -11.01
CA ARG A 405 12.03 -7.43 -10.18
C ARG A 405 13.00 -7.88 -9.09
N ASN A 406 13.63 -9.06 -9.21
CA ASN A 406 14.63 -9.47 -8.24
C ASN A 406 15.78 -8.45 -8.14
N SER A 407 16.15 -8.10 -6.91
CA SER A 407 17.05 -7.01 -6.53
C SER A 407 18.10 -7.44 -5.49
N GLY A 408 18.37 -8.74 -5.37
CA GLY A 408 19.38 -9.33 -4.49
C GLY A 408 19.35 -10.84 -4.57
#